data_AF-A0A0N1PGR0-F1
#
_entry.id   AF-A0A0N1PGR0-F1
#
_cell.length_a   1.000
_cell.length_b   1.000
_cell.length_c   1.000
_cell.angle_alpha   90.00
_cell.angle_beta   90.00
_cell.angle_gamma   90.00
#
_symmetry.space_group_name_H-M   'P 1'
#
loop_
_entity.id
_entity.type
_entity.pdbx_description
1 polymer ?
#
loop_
_entity_poly.entity_id
_entity_poly.type
_entity_poly.pdbx_seq_one_letter_code
_entity_poly.pdbx_strand_id
1 'polypeptide(L)'
;MCVVVRTALLLLVVAAAADDAPSSIINEISKQFGSMMLYCVQLVRYIHCCTLLLPFEKVESCGLWLQLYPQTGYFRDVLDFWNRDLNITGHTYLGCLAACSLFKLQLRNRDGSLNETNIMNFLRQNGAVENDAAVLLEVFKTCQNVSSSERKACAAGLKTMICFRSQIYRLNWTPQFYRGPFENVLNGK
;
A
#
# COMPACT_ATOMS: atom_id res chain seq x y z
N MET A 1 -20.22 -48.32 4.57
CA MET A 1 -19.62 -46.99 4.78
C MET A 1 -20.53 -45.96 4.13
N CYS A 2 -21.23 -45.15 4.94
CA CYS A 2 -22.42 -44.39 4.55
C CYS A 2 -22.11 -43.21 3.61
N VAL A 3 -22.98 -43.01 2.63
CA VAL A 3 -23.06 -41.86 1.72
C VAL A 3 -23.00 -40.52 2.48
N VAL A 4 -23.56 -40.48 3.70
CA VAL A 4 -23.55 -39.32 4.61
C VAL A 4 -22.12 -38.83 4.93
N VAL A 5 -21.14 -39.73 5.04
CA VAL A 5 -19.75 -39.35 5.36
C VAL A 5 -19.07 -38.68 4.15
N ARG A 6 -19.40 -39.09 2.93
CA ARG A 6 -18.87 -38.47 1.69
C ARG A 6 -19.43 -37.06 1.48
N THR A 7 -20.71 -36.84 1.75
CA THR A 7 -21.33 -35.51 1.62
C THR A 7 -20.84 -34.53 2.69
N ALA A 8 -20.64 -34.99 3.92
CA ALA A 8 -20.06 -34.19 4.98
C ALA A 8 -18.58 -33.81 4.70
N LEU A 9 -17.81 -34.74 4.11
CA LEU A 9 -16.42 -34.46 3.71
C LEU A 9 -16.36 -33.46 2.54
N LEU A 10 -17.29 -33.54 1.58
CA LEU A 10 -17.40 -32.56 0.49
C LEU A 10 -17.79 -31.17 1.00
N LEU A 11 -18.69 -31.06 2.00
CA LEU A 11 -19.04 -29.78 2.61
C LEU A 11 -17.89 -29.17 3.44
N LEU A 12 -17.09 -30.01 4.10
CA LEU A 12 -15.87 -29.56 4.79
C LEU A 12 -14.79 -29.10 3.82
N VAL A 13 -14.63 -29.77 2.67
CA VAL A 13 -13.66 -29.37 1.63
C VAL A 13 -14.09 -28.09 0.91
N VAL A 14 -15.39 -27.87 0.70
CA VAL A 14 -15.90 -26.62 0.11
C VAL A 14 -15.80 -25.45 1.10
N ALA A 15 -15.97 -25.69 2.40
CA ALA A 15 -15.79 -24.65 3.43
C ALA A 15 -14.31 -24.22 3.57
N ALA A 16 -13.35 -25.12 3.33
CA ALA A 16 -11.91 -24.81 3.36
C ALA A 16 -11.40 -24.06 2.11
N ALA A 17 -12.23 -23.87 1.08
CA ALA A 17 -11.87 -23.13 -0.13
C ALA A 17 -12.24 -21.62 -0.06
N ALA A 18 -12.73 -21.14 1.09
CA ALA A 18 -13.07 -19.73 1.31
C ALA A 18 -11.88 -18.88 1.81
N ASP A 19 -10.74 -19.49 2.11
CA ASP A 19 -9.61 -18.83 2.80
C ASP A 19 -8.71 -17.97 1.88
N ASP A 20 -8.97 -17.91 0.57
CA ASP A 20 -8.16 -17.12 -0.37
C ASP A 20 -8.67 -15.68 -0.59
N ALA A 21 -9.91 -15.36 -0.18
CA ALA A 21 -10.54 -14.08 -0.49
C ALA A 21 -9.81 -12.86 0.10
N PRO A 22 -9.37 -12.84 1.38
CA PRO A 22 -8.79 -11.63 1.97
C PRO A 22 -7.40 -11.29 1.44
N SER A 23 -6.59 -12.30 1.11
CA SER A 23 -5.27 -12.10 0.52
C SER A 23 -5.36 -11.53 -0.91
N SER A 24 -6.42 -11.88 -1.65
CA SER A 24 -6.68 -11.35 -2.98
C SER A 24 -7.03 -9.85 -2.96
N ILE A 25 -7.75 -9.39 -1.92
CA ILE A 25 -8.07 -7.98 -1.70
C ILE A 25 -6.79 -7.18 -1.44
N ILE A 26 -5.92 -7.67 -0.54
CA ILE A 26 -4.63 -7.01 -0.25
C ILE A 26 -3.73 -6.97 -1.50
N ASN A 27 -3.77 -8.00 -2.34
CA ASN A 27 -3.05 -8.02 -3.61
C ASN A 27 -3.52 -6.87 -4.53
N GLU A 28 -4.84 -6.69 -4.69
CA GLU A 28 -5.38 -5.65 -5.56
C GLU A 28 -5.11 -4.23 -5.01
N ILE A 29 -5.26 -4.04 -3.70
CA ILE A 29 -4.84 -2.79 -3.02
C ILE A 29 -3.35 -2.51 -3.27
N SER A 30 -2.50 -3.54 -3.15
CA SER A 30 -1.05 -3.41 -3.39
C SER A 30 -0.73 -3.01 -4.84
N LYS A 31 -1.53 -3.44 -5.82
CA LYS A 31 -1.40 -3.01 -7.24
C LYS A 31 -1.73 -1.55 -7.42
N GLN A 32 -2.86 -1.10 -6.87
CA GLN A 32 -3.26 0.31 -6.99
C GLN A 32 -2.26 1.23 -6.29
N PHE A 33 -1.79 0.86 -5.09
CA PHE A 33 -0.75 1.61 -4.41
C PHE A 33 0.57 1.60 -5.19
N GLY A 34 1.02 0.45 -5.69
CA GLY A 34 2.25 0.36 -6.50
C GLY A 34 2.20 1.22 -7.76
N SER A 35 1.08 1.18 -8.49
CA SER A 35 0.84 2.03 -9.66
C SER A 35 0.82 3.53 -9.30
N MET A 36 0.19 3.89 -8.18
CA MET A 36 0.18 5.26 -7.71
C MET A 36 1.58 5.74 -7.26
N MET A 37 2.36 4.87 -6.62
CA MET A 37 3.75 5.19 -6.25
C MET A 37 4.60 5.46 -7.50
N LEU A 38 4.43 4.67 -8.57
CA LEU A 38 5.04 4.95 -9.88
C LEU A 38 4.65 6.31 -10.44
N TYR A 39 3.35 6.60 -10.42
CA TYR A 39 2.85 7.89 -10.88
C TYR A 39 3.42 9.06 -10.05
N CYS A 40 3.56 8.88 -8.73
CA CYS A 40 4.23 9.84 -7.85
C CYS A 40 5.70 10.03 -8.22
N VAL A 41 6.43 8.97 -8.58
CA VAL A 41 7.80 9.08 -9.12
C VAL A 41 7.83 9.87 -10.43
N GLN A 42 6.87 9.65 -11.32
CA GLN A 42 6.79 10.34 -12.62
C GLN A 42 6.45 11.83 -12.48
N LEU A 43 5.50 12.20 -11.62
CA LEU A 43 5.13 13.60 -11.38
C LEU A 43 6.32 14.45 -10.95
N VAL A 44 7.20 13.86 -10.14
CA VAL A 44 8.42 14.50 -9.66
C VAL A 44 9.43 14.74 -10.79
N ARG A 45 9.47 13.89 -11.83
CA ARG A 45 10.26 14.11 -13.05
C ARG A 45 9.72 15.28 -13.88
N TYR A 46 8.39 15.43 -13.98
CA TYR A 46 7.76 16.47 -14.80
C TYR A 46 7.83 17.88 -14.17
N ILE A 47 7.78 17.98 -12.84
CA ILE A 47 7.85 19.28 -12.14
C ILE A 47 9.21 19.98 -12.35
N HIS A 48 10.30 19.23 -12.57
CA HIS A 48 11.59 19.83 -12.95
C HIS A 48 11.58 20.51 -14.33
N CYS A 49 10.65 20.13 -15.23
CA CYS A 49 10.48 20.80 -16.52
C CYS A 49 9.59 22.07 -16.43
N CYS A 50 8.87 22.24 -15.31
CA CYS A 50 7.88 23.31 -15.09
C CYS A 50 8.24 24.24 -13.92
N THR A 51 9.53 24.44 -13.63
CA THR A 51 9.97 25.40 -12.60
C THR A 51 9.93 26.85 -13.11
N LEU A 52 8.76 27.30 -13.55
CA LEU A 52 8.38 28.71 -13.64
C LEU A 52 6.96 28.78 -13.09
N LEU A 53 6.80 29.47 -11.95
CA LEU A 53 5.55 29.80 -11.25
C LEU A 53 5.06 28.74 -10.25
N LEU A 54 5.45 28.88 -8.98
CA LEU A 54 4.55 29.22 -7.85
C LEU A 54 5.25 29.00 -6.49
N PRO A 55 4.84 29.72 -5.43
CA PRO A 55 5.46 29.66 -4.11
C PRO A 55 4.95 28.45 -3.30
N PHE A 56 5.88 27.56 -2.97
CA PHE A 56 5.76 26.49 -1.97
C PHE A 56 6.70 26.86 -0.82
N GLU A 57 6.23 27.48 0.25
CA GLU A 57 6.99 27.47 1.50
C GLU A 57 6.72 26.13 2.20
N LYS A 58 7.55 25.09 2.11
CA LYS A 58 8.94 24.99 1.68
C LYS A 58 9.18 23.67 0.94
N VAL A 59 9.64 23.82 -0.30
CA VAL A 59 10.27 22.88 -1.23
C VAL A 59 11.55 22.25 -0.64
N GLU A 60 11.55 21.75 0.60
CA GLU A 60 12.71 21.02 1.15
C GLU A 60 12.67 19.53 0.81
N SER A 61 11.51 19.02 0.38
CA SER A 61 11.37 17.66 -0.13
C SER A 61 11.77 17.53 -1.60
N CYS A 62 12.00 18.63 -2.33
CA CYS A 62 12.09 18.59 -3.79
C CYS A 62 13.49 18.34 -4.39
N GLY A 63 14.55 18.59 -3.61
CA GLY A 63 15.93 18.32 -4.02
C GLY A 63 16.39 16.87 -3.80
N LEU A 64 15.74 16.13 -2.89
CA LEU A 64 16.05 14.71 -2.63
C LEU A 64 15.58 13.78 -3.78
N TRP A 65 14.71 14.28 -4.66
CA TRP A 65 14.13 13.53 -5.76
C TRP A 65 15.07 13.30 -6.95
N LEU A 66 16.19 14.01 -7.04
CA LEU A 66 17.11 13.92 -8.19
C LEU A 66 17.93 12.62 -8.21
N GLN A 67 17.92 11.82 -7.14
CA GLN A 67 18.58 10.51 -7.09
C GLN A 67 17.69 9.34 -7.58
N LEU A 68 16.48 9.60 -8.08
CA LEU A 68 15.49 8.59 -8.48
C LEU A 68 15.77 7.95 -9.85
N TYR A 69 16.99 7.47 -10.07
CA TYR A 69 17.33 6.63 -11.22
C TYR A 69 16.89 5.17 -10.95
N PRO A 70 16.51 4.37 -11.97
CA PRO A 70 16.04 2.99 -11.81
C PRO A 70 17.05 1.99 -11.20
N GLN A 71 18.26 2.44 -10.88
CA GLN A 71 19.31 1.67 -10.21
C GLN A 71 19.26 1.73 -8.67
N THR A 72 18.27 2.42 -8.10
CA THR A 72 18.17 2.65 -6.66
C THR A 72 17.23 1.65 -6.00
N GLY A 73 17.62 1.15 -4.82
CA GLY A 73 16.96 0.06 -4.10
C GLY A 73 15.47 0.26 -3.78
N TYR A 74 14.89 1.45 -3.99
CA TYR A 74 13.47 1.71 -3.67
C TYR A 74 12.48 0.90 -4.51
N PHE A 75 12.81 0.57 -5.77
CA PHE A 75 11.96 -0.32 -6.56
C PHE A 75 11.91 -1.71 -5.95
N ARG A 76 13.05 -2.16 -5.43
CA ARG A 76 13.13 -3.41 -4.67
C ARG A 76 12.33 -3.30 -3.37
N ASP A 77 12.34 -2.16 -2.68
CA ASP A 77 11.56 -2.00 -1.45
C ASP A 77 10.04 -2.03 -1.66
N VAL A 78 9.56 -1.48 -2.79
CA VAL A 78 8.14 -1.57 -3.19
C VAL A 78 7.78 -3.01 -3.56
N LEU A 79 8.70 -3.73 -4.21
CA LEU A 79 8.52 -5.11 -4.64
C LEU A 79 8.60 -6.13 -3.51
N ASP A 80 9.55 -5.95 -2.62
CA ASP A 80 9.82 -6.80 -1.49
C ASP A 80 9.04 -6.32 -0.26
N PHE A 81 8.08 -5.40 -0.42
CA PHE A 81 7.31 -4.84 0.69
C PHE A 81 6.68 -5.94 1.55
N TRP A 82 6.19 -7.02 0.93
CA TRP A 82 5.60 -8.17 1.63
C TRP A 82 6.63 -9.28 1.97
N ASN A 83 7.91 -9.09 1.68
CA ASN A 83 8.98 -10.01 2.08
C ASN A 83 9.31 -9.82 3.57
N ARG A 84 9.00 -10.82 4.41
CA ARG A 84 9.20 -10.77 5.88
C ARG A 84 10.61 -10.35 6.30
N ASP A 85 11.62 -10.66 5.51
CA ASP A 85 13.03 -10.37 5.84
C ASP A 85 13.46 -8.95 5.45
N LEU A 86 12.62 -8.19 4.72
CA LEU A 86 12.91 -6.81 4.37
C LEU A 86 12.79 -5.90 5.60
N ASN A 87 13.90 -5.26 5.97
CA ASN A 87 13.94 -4.24 7.01
C ASN A 87 13.49 -2.86 6.48
N ILE A 88 12.18 -2.59 6.52
CA ILE A 88 11.59 -1.36 5.96
C ILE A 88 11.98 -0.07 6.74
N THR A 89 12.55 -0.16 7.94
CA THR A 89 12.77 1.04 8.79
C THR A 89 13.76 2.06 8.20
N GLY A 90 14.67 1.64 7.30
CA GLY A 90 15.65 2.52 6.65
C GLY A 90 15.14 3.25 5.40
N HIS A 91 13.90 2.99 4.97
CA HIS A 91 13.46 3.33 3.62
C HIS A 91 12.59 4.60 3.59
N THR A 92 13.20 5.74 3.94
CA THR A 92 12.50 7.05 3.97
C THR A 92 11.81 7.39 2.65
N TYR A 93 12.38 6.99 1.51
CA TYR A 93 11.79 7.17 0.19
C TYR A 93 10.46 6.44 0.02
N LEU A 94 10.35 5.20 0.49
CA LEU A 94 9.09 4.45 0.51
C LEU A 94 8.02 5.23 1.30
N GLY A 95 8.43 5.88 2.39
CA GLY A 95 7.56 6.75 3.16
C GLY A 95 7.03 7.96 2.38
N CYS A 96 7.88 8.61 1.58
CA CYS A 96 7.45 9.70 0.71
C CYS A 96 6.47 9.23 -0.37
N LEU A 97 6.75 8.09 -1.01
CA LEU A 97 5.89 7.50 -2.04
C LEU A 97 4.53 7.08 -1.47
N ALA A 98 4.52 6.51 -0.26
CA ALA A 98 3.28 6.18 0.44
C ALA A 98 2.46 7.42 0.78
N ALA A 99 3.09 8.47 1.33
CA ALA A 99 2.41 9.72 1.63
C ALA A 99 1.82 10.37 0.37
N CYS A 100 2.57 10.39 -0.73
CA CYS A 100 2.06 10.86 -2.02
C CYS A 100 0.88 10.01 -2.51
N SER A 101 0.99 8.68 -2.43
CA SER A 101 -0.05 7.76 -2.90
C SER A 101 -1.35 7.91 -2.12
N LEU A 102 -1.28 7.97 -0.78
CA LEU A 102 -2.43 8.22 0.09
C LEU A 102 -3.14 9.53 -0.27
N PHE A 103 -2.38 10.58 -0.57
CA PHE A 103 -2.94 11.87 -0.95
C PHE A 103 -3.58 11.85 -2.35
N LYS A 104 -2.90 11.24 -3.34
CA LYS A 104 -3.37 11.22 -4.74
C LYS A 104 -4.55 10.28 -4.96
N LEU A 105 -4.61 9.18 -4.21
CA LEU A 105 -5.80 8.32 -4.09
C LEU A 105 -6.91 8.96 -3.25
N GLN A 106 -6.68 10.16 -2.68
CA GLN A 106 -7.63 10.88 -1.84
C GLN A 106 -8.07 10.09 -0.60
N LEU A 107 -7.20 9.19 -0.11
CA LEU A 107 -7.40 8.42 1.13
C LEU A 107 -7.04 9.26 2.35
N ARG A 108 -6.29 10.36 2.15
CA ARG A 108 -5.93 11.33 3.16
C ARG A 108 -6.25 12.75 2.69
N ASN A 109 -6.79 13.55 3.60
CA ASN A 109 -7.06 14.96 3.42
C ASN A 109 -5.76 15.79 3.50
N ARG A 110 -5.84 17.08 3.11
CA ARG A 110 -4.70 18.00 3.12
C ARG A 110 -4.12 18.24 4.51
N ASP A 111 -4.97 18.20 5.54
CA ASP A 111 -4.60 18.36 6.94
C ASP A 111 -3.92 17.12 7.55
N GLY A 112 -3.87 16.00 6.82
CA GLY A 112 -3.33 14.73 7.32
C GLY A 112 -4.37 13.77 7.87
N SER A 113 -5.64 14.17 7.99
CA SER A 113 -6.73 13.31 8.42
C SER A 113 -7.09 12.26 7.35
N LEU A 114 -7.63 11.10 7.73
CA LEU A 114 -8.10 10.11 6.77
C LEU A 114 -9.43 10.57 6.17
N ASN A 115 -9.64 10.24 4.90
CA ASN A 115 -10.94 10.37 4.27
C ASN A 115 -11.65 9.01 4.33
N GLU A 116 -12.34 8.73 5.43
CA GLU A 116 -12.95 7.42 5.69
C GLU A 116 -13.91 6.99 4.57
N THR A 117 -14.71 7.92 4.04
CA THR A 117 -15.62 7.67 2.92
C THR A 117 -14.86 7.21 1.68
N ASN A 118 -13.79 7.92 1.31
CA ASN A 118 -12.98 7.53 0.16
C ASN A 118 -12.21 6.22 0.40
N ILE A 119 -11.77 5.96 1.62
CA ILE A 119 -11.15 4.68 1.99
C ILE A 119 -12.13 3.53 1.79
N MET A 120 -13.35 3.63 2.33
CA MET A 120 -14.36 2.59 2.15
C MET A 120 -14.67 2.36 0.67
N ASN A 121 -14.80 3.43 -0.12
CA ASN A 121 -15.03 3.32 -1.56
C ASN A 121 -13.84 2.67 -2.28
N PHE A 122 -12.62 3.08 -1.96
CA PHE A 122 -11.40 2.49 -2.50
C PHE A 122 -11.32 0.99 -2.17
N LEU A 123 -11.58 0.60 -0.92
CA LEU A 123 -11.56 -0.80 -0.49
C LEU A 123 -12.60 -1.63 -1.27
N ARG A 124 -13.84 -1.15 -1.38
CA ARG A 124 -14.90 -1.83 -2.13
C ARG A 124 -14.57 -1.97 -3.62
N GLN A 125 -13.99 -0.93 -4.23
CA GLN A 125 -13.54 -0.96 -5.63
C GLN A 125 -12.45 -1.99 -5.88
N ASN A 126 -11.69 -2.36 -4.84
CA ASN A 126 -10.64 -3.38 -4.90
C ASN A 126 -11.12 -4.75 -4.38
N GLY A 127 -12.43 -4.98 -4.33
CA GLY A 127 -13.02 -6.28 -4.04
C GLY A 127 -13.30 -6.56 -2.56
N ALA A 128 -13.08 -5.59 -1.67
CA ALA A 128 -13.44 -5.76 -0.27
C ALA A 128 -14.96 -5.73 -0.09
N VAL A 129 -15.53 -6.82 0.44
CA VAL A 129 -16.91 -6.85 0.91
C VAL A 129 -17.04 -6.05 2.22
N GLU A 130 -18.27 -5.72 2.64
CA GLU A 130 -18.50 -4.73 3.71
C GLU A 130 -17.73 -5.03 5.02
N ASN A 131 -17.73 -6.29 5.46
CA ASN A 131 -17.02 -6.69 6.68
C ASN A 131 -15.50 -6.53 6.52
N ASP A 132 -14.95 -6.92 5.37
CA ASP A 132 -13.50 -6.81 5.12
C ASP A 132 -13.08 -5.34 4.96
N ALA A 133 -13.91 -4.54 4.30
CA ALA A 133 -13.69 -3.11 4.17
C ALA A 133 -13.68 -2.41 5.54
N ALA A 134 -14.60 -2.79 6.44
CA ALA A 134 -14.62 -2.27 7.81
C ALA A 134 -13.34 -2.65 8.59
N VAL A 135 -12.90 -3.90 8.50
CA VAL A 135 -11.64 -4.36 9.12
C VAL A 135 -10.46 -3.54 8.60
N LEU A 136 -10.36 -3.35 7.28
CA LEU A 136 -9.26 -2.59 6.68
C LEU A 136 -9.33 -1.09 6.99
N LEU A 137 -10.53 -0.50 7.10
CA LEU A 137 -10.68 0.88 7.56
C LEU A 137 -10.12 1.05 8.99
N GLU A 138 -10.39 0.11 9.88
CA GLU A 138 -9.83 0.14 11.24
C GLU A 138 -8.30 -0.04 11.24
N VAL A 139 -7.74 -0.81 10.31
CA VAL A 139 -6.29 -0.85 10.08
C VAL A 139 -5.76 0.53 9.66
N PHE A 140 -6.42 1.21 8.71
CA PHE A 140 -6.04 2.57 8.31
C PHE A 140 -6.06 3.54 9.49
N LYS A 141 -7.13 3.55 10.30
CA LYS A 141 -7.25 4.40 11.50
C LYS A 141 -6.16 4.11 12.51
N THR A 142 -5.92 2.84 12.80
CA THR A 142 -4.85 2.40 13.70
C THR A 142 -3.49 2.92 13.24
N CYS A 143 -3.22 2.83 11.93
CA CYS A 143 -1.94 3.25 11.36
C CYS A 143 -1.81 4.76 11.17
N GLN A 144 -2.92 5.49 11.08
CA GLN A 144 -2.93 6.93 11.22
C GLN A 144 -2.51 7.33 12.63
N ASN A 145 -3.12 6.74 13.66
CA ASN A 145 -2.86 7.09 15.06
C ASN A 145 -1.39 6.96 15.44
N VAL A 146 -0.72 5.88 15.03
CA VAL A 146 0.74 5.72 15.28
C VAL A 146 1.58 6.75 14.52
N SER A 147 1.11 7.23 13.38
CA SER A 147 1.81 8.22 12.54
C SER A 147 1.49 9.68 12.90
N SER A 148 0.48 9.93 13.74
CA SER A 148 -0.05 11.27 14.04
C SER A 148 0.97 12.22 14.67
N SER A 149 1.97 11.70 15.39
CA SER A 149 3.03 12.49 16.01
C SER A 149 4.10 12.97 15.01
N GLU A 150 4.13 12.41 13.81
CA GLU A 150 5.16 12.68 12.81
C GLU A 150 4.85 13.97 12.04
N ARG A 151 5.70 14.99 12.20
CA ARG A 151 5.52 16.29 11.53
C ARG A 151 5.90 16.24 10.04
N LYS A 152 6.80 15.34 9.65
CA LYS A 152 7.29 15.20 8.27
C LYS A 152 6.44 14.18 7.53
N ALA A 153 5.87 14.57 6.39
CA ALA A 153 4.96 13.71 5.61
C ALA A 153 5.58 12.35 5.21
N CYS A 154 6.87 12.31 4.85
CA CYS A 154 7.54 11.05 4.51
C CYS A 154 7.75 10.13 5.72
N ALA A 155 8.07 10.70 6.89
CA ALA A 155 8.23 9.93 8.12
C ALA A 155 6.87 9.36 8.58
N ALA A 156 5.82 10.18 8.53
CA ALA A 156 4.45 9.74 8.75
C ALA A 156 4.09 8.59 7.80
N GLY A 157 4.31 8.76 6.50
CA GLY A 157 4.04 7.74 5.49
C GLY A 157 4.80 6.42 5.73
N LEU A 158 6.09 6.49 6.09
CA LEU A 158 6.87 5.28 6.39
C LEU A 158 6.30 4.54 7.60
N LYS A 159 5.99 5.28 8.67
CA LYS A 159 5.41 4.72 9.90
C LYS A 159 4.03 4.12 9.65
N THR A 160 3.21 4.76 8.83
CA THR A 160 1.92 4.23 8.36
C THR A 160 2.12 2.92 7.61
N MET A 161 3.07 2.84 6.66
CA MET A 161 3.30 1.61 5.88
C MET A 161 3.83 0.45 6.75
N ILE A 162 4.76 0.73 7.67
CA ILE A 162 5.26 -0.28 8.62
C ILE A 162 4.11 -0.81 9.49
N CYS A 163 3.27 0.08 10.00
CA CYS A 163 2.09 -0.31 10.75
C CYS A 163 1.12 -1.14 9.90
N PHE A 164 0.78 -0.68 8.70
CA PHE A 164 -0.17 -1.34 7.82
C PHE A 164 0.29 -2.77 7.53
N ARG A 165 1.56 -2.91 7.14
CA ARG A 165 2.22 -4.20 6.92
C ARG A 165 2.07 -5.12 8.13
N SER A 166 2.39 -4.62 9.32
CA SER A 166 2.30 -5.37 10.58
C SER A 166 0.87 -5.84 10.86
N GLN A 167 -0.13 -4.98 10.66
CA GLN A 167 -1.54 -5.35 10.85
C GLN A 167 -1.99 -6.43 9.86
N ILE A 168 -1.62 -6.31 8.59
CA ILE A 168 -1.97 -7.32 7.57
C ILE A 168 -1.33 -8.68 7.88
N TYR A 169 -0.08 -8.73 8.39
CA TYR A 169 0.49 -9.99 8.89
C TYR A 169 -0.31 -10.57 10.06
N ARG A 170 -0.76 -9.75 11.01
CA ARG A 170 -1.56 -10.21 12.16
C ARG A 170 -2.91 -10.78 11.75
N LEU A 171 -3.50 -10.24 10.69
CA LEU A 171 -4.75 -10.74 10.12
C LEU A 171 -4.57 -12.03 9.31
N ASN A 172 -3.33 -12.45 9.03
CA ASN A 172 -2.99 -13.50 8.05
C ASN A 172 -3.52 -13.19 6.64
N TRP A 173 -3.64 -11.90 6.28
CA TRP A 173 -4.12 -11.46 4.96
C TRP A 173 -2.99 -11.12 4.00
N THR A 174 -1.78 -11.54 4.34
CA THR A 174 -0.60 -11.27 3.52
C THR A 174 -0.71 -11.99 2.19
N PRO A 175 -0.42 -11.32 1.07
CA PRO A 175 -0.41 -11.98 -0.22
C PRO A 175 0.70 -13.04 -0.24
N GLN A 176 0.38 -14.25 -0.73
CA GLN A 176 1.32 -15.40 -0.70
C GLN A 176 2.58 -15.14 -1.54
N PHE A 177 2.46 -14.38 -2.63
CA PHE A 177 3.58 -13.83 -3.41
C PHE A 177 3.10 -12.56 -4.11
N TYR A 178 3.69 -11.42 -3.78
CA TYR A 178 3.51 -10.20 -4.56
C TYR A 178 4.87 -9.66 -4.95
N ARG A 179 5.42 -10.15 -6.06
CA ARG A 179 6.21 -9.27 -6.92
C ARG A 179 5.16 -8.48 -7.67
N GLY A 180 5.02 -7.19 -7.40
CA GLY A 180 3.94 -6.39 -7.98
C GLY A 180 3.96 -6.30 -9.52
N PRO A 181 3.26 -5.32 -10.13
CA PRO A 181 3.27 -5.12 -11.60
C PRO A 181 4.68 -4.89 -12.19
N PHE A 182 5.69 -4.78 -11.34
CA PHE A 182 7.07 -4.51 -11.68
C PHE A 182 7.90 -5.76 -11.99
N GLU A 183 7.37 -6.98 -11.87
CA GLU A 183 8.14 -8.16 -12.30
C GLU A 183 8.52 -8.06 -13.79
N ASN A 184 7.60 -7.56 -14.62
CA ASN A 184 7.87 -7.32 -16.04
C ASN A 184 8.81 -6.11 -16.25
N VAL A 185 8.60 -5.03 -15.49
CA VAL A 185 9.42 -3.81 -15.53
C VAL A 185 10.87 -4.08 -15.12
N LEU A 186 11.11 -4.92 -14.10
CA LEU A 186 12.45 -5.33 -13.67
C LEU A 186 13.13 -6.27 -14.66
N ASN A 187 12.35 -7.10 -15.35
CA ASN A 187 12.85 -8.04 -16.35
C ASN A 187 13.08 -7.37 -17.73
N GLY A 188 12.92 -6.04 -17.83
CA GLY A 188 13.13 -5.30 -19.07
C GLY A 188 12.18 -5.69 -20.20
N LYS A 189 10.98 -6.17 -19.87
CA LYS A 189 9.92 -6.54 -20.82
C LYS A 189 8.76 -5.56 -20.79
#